data_AF-A0A811MUA7-F1
#
_entry.id   AF-A0A811MUA7-F1
#
_cell.length_a   1.000
_cell.length_b   1.000
_cell.length_c   1.000
_cell.angle_alpha   90.00
_cell.angle_beta   90.00
_cell.angle_gamma   90.00
#
_symmetry.space_group_name_H-M   'P 1'
#
loop_
_entity.id
_entity.type
_entity.pdbx_description
1 polymer ?
#
loop_
_entity_poly.entity_id
_entity_poly.type
_entity_poly.pdbx_seq_one_letter_code
_entity_poly.pdbx_strand_id
1 'polypeptide(L)'
;MAATSQHAAQGAEEGVVVLRCFDGVKVAVPTALARQRSGLVAAAAAADRVVDVPGYVYGPVVAKVAAYWEGRAAATQGADMAGAAFDAAFMAGLQHDALVDLIHAAHQLGDAALFDLFRFRA
;
A
#
# COMPACT_ATOMS: atom_id res chain seq x y z
N MET A 1 23.39 34.85 24.61
CA MET A 1 22.36 33.88 25.02
C MET A 1 21.75 33.31 23.77
N ALA A 2 21.88 31.99 23.57
CA ALA A 2 21.41 31.29 22.40
C ALA A 2 19.90 31.07 22.47
N ALA A 3 19.18 31.41 21.40
CA ALA A 3 17.82 30.96 21.15
C ALA A 3 17.85 30.12 19.88
N THR A 4 18.09 28.82 20.06
CA THR A 4 17.91 27.80 19.02
C THR A 4 16.42 27.59 18.82
N SER A 5 15.83 28.39 17.93
CA SER A 5 14.45 28.21 17.48
C SER A 5 14.35 26.92 16.69
N GLN A 6 13.63 25.98 17.29
CA GLN A 6 13.20 24.72 16.73
C GLN A 6 12.40 24.98 15.45
N HIS A 7 13.00 24.67 14.30
CA HIS A 7 12.30 24.34 13.06
C HIS A 7 13.05 23.15 12.47
N ALA A 8 12.99 22.02 13.18
CA ALA A 8 13.10 20.72 12.52
C ALA A 8 11.80 20.56 11.74
N ALA A 9 11.75 21.15 10.55
CA ALA A 9 10.82 20.72 9.52
C ALA A 9 11.04 19.21 9.40
N GLN A 10 10.03 18.45 9.80
CA GLN A 10 9.97 17.02 9.65
C GLN A 10 10.05 16.73 8.15
N GLY A 11 11.27 16.55 7.65
CA GLY A 11 11.52 15.87 6.39
C GLY A 11 11.03 14.45 6.58
N ALA A 12 9.76 14.24 6.24
CA ALA A 12 9.11 12.95 6.24
C ALA A 12 10.04 11.94 5.56
N GLU A 13 10.14 10.75 6.14
CA GLU A 13 10.95 9.65 5.65
C GLU A 13 10.70 9.41 4.14
N GLU A 14 11.51 10.03 3.27
CA GLU A 14 11.60 9.74 1.82
C GLU A 14 12.33 8.40 1.62
N GLY A 15 11.89 7.39 2.36
CA GLY A 15 12.38 6.03 2.26
C GLY A 15 11.51 5.23 1.31
N VAL A 16 12.11 4.25 0.65
CA VAL A 16 11.40 3.19 -0.06
C VAL A 16 11.48 1.92 0.79
N VAL A 17 10.33 1.27 1.00
CA VAL A 17 10.24 -0.11 1.50
C VAL A 17 10.11 -1.04 0.30
N VAL A 18 10.86 -2.14 0.33
CA VAL A 18 10.85 -3.18 -0.68
C VAL A 18 10.06 -4.38 -0.17
N LEU A 19 8.95 -4.67 -0.82
CA LEU A 19 8.19 -5.89 -0.60
C LEU A 19 8.82 -7.02 -1.41
N ARG A 20 9.40 -8.02 -0.73
CA ARG A 20 9.93 -9.22 -1.39
C ARG A 20 8.83 -10.26 -1.49
N CYS A 21 8.49 -10.60 -2.72
CA CYS A 21 7.40 -11.51 -3.06
C CYS A 21 7.91 -12.95 -3.13
N PHE A 22 6.98 -13.91 -3.18
CA PHE A 22 7.31 -15.34 -3.18
C PHE A 22 8.15 -15.77 -4.39
N ASP A 23 7.87 -15.20 -5.56
CA ASP A 23 8.59 -15.42 -6.82
C ASP A 23 9.94 -14.70 -6.90
N GLY A 24 10.38 -14.06 -5.81
CA GLY A 24 11.62 -13.29 -5.74
C GLY A 24 11.52 -11.88 -6.33
N VAL A 25 10.35 -11.48 -6.84
CA VAL A 25 10.12 -10.12 -7.32
C VAL A 25 10.16 -9.14 -6.15
N LYS A 26 10.78 -7.99 -6.37
CA LYS A 26 10.92 -6.92 -5.40
C LYS A 26 10.10 -5.72 -5.84
N VAL A 27 9.10 -5.35 -5.04
CA VAL A 27 8.22 -4.20 -5.32
C VAL A 27 8.60 -3.06 -4.38
N ALA A 28 9.04 -1.95 -4.95
CA ALA A 28 9.39 -0.74 -4.22
C ALA A 28 8.13 0.11 -3.98
N VAL A 29 7.90 0.53 -2.74
CA VAL A 29 6.76 1.37 -2.34
C VAL A 29 7.25 2.49 -1.41
N PRO A 30 6.74 3.72 -1.50
CA PRO A 30 7.04 4.77 -0.53
C PRO A 30 6.72 4.32 0.91
N THR A 31 7.66 4.49 1.83
CA THR A 31 7.56 3.98 3.22
C THR A 31 6.32 4.50 3.94
N ALA A 32 6.04 5.80 3.78
CA ALA A 32 4.86 6.43 4.38
C ALA A 32 3.55 5.78 3.91
N LEU A 33 3.44 5.55 2.60
CA LEU A 33 2.27 4.91 1.99
C LEU A 33 2.16 3.43 2.42
N ALA A 34 3.26 2.69 2.37
CA ALA A 34 3.31 1.29 2.74
C ALA A 34 2.95 1.08 4.22
N ARG A 35 3.48 1.88 5.14
CA ARG A 35 3.13 1.82 6.58
C ARG A 35 1.68 2.21 6.84
N GLN A 36 1.14 3.20 6.12
CA GLN A 36 -0.25 3.59 6.27
C GLN A 36 -1.21 2.48 5.80
N ARG A 37 -0.83 1.75 4.75
CA ARG A 37 -1.70 0.77 4.09
C ARG A 37 -1.57 -0.63 4.61
N SER A 38 -0.36 -1.04 4.97
CA SER A 38 -0.05 -2.43 5.29
C SER A 38 0.29 -2.57 6.77
N GLY A 39 -0.56 -3.30 7.51
CA GLY A 39 -0.26 -3.71 8.88
C GLY A 39 1.03 -4.51 8.98
N LEU A 40 1.37 -5.29 7.94
CA LEU A 40 2.65 -6.02 7.85
C LEU A 40 3.85 -5.06 7.84
N VAL A 41 3.82 -4.02 7.00
CA VAL A 41 4.89 -3.02 6.93
C VAL A 41 4.91 -2.11 8.17
N ALA A 42 3.74 -1.82 8.75
CA ALA A 42 3.65 -1.06 10.00
C ALA A 42 4.24 -1.82 11.20
N ALA A 43 4.14 -3.15 11.21
CA ALA A 43 4.72 -4.01 12.24
C ALA A 43 6.22 -4.31 12.04
N ALA A 44 6.74 -4.10 10.83
CA ALA A 44 8.16 -4.26 10.56
C ALA A 44 8.99 -3.19 11.28
N ALA A 45 10.21 -3.54 11.69
CA ALA A 45 11.10 -2.59 12.35
C ALA A 45 11.40 -1.41 11.42
N ALA A 46 11.50 -0.19 11.95
CA ALA A 46 11.77 0.99 11.11
C ALA A 46 13.10 0.91 10.34
N ALA A 47 14.03 0.06 10.78
CA ALA A 47 15.29 -0.24 10.10
C ALA A 47 15.15 -1.23 8.92
N ASP A 48 14.08 -2.03 8.89
CA ASP A 48 13.85 -3.03 7.85
C ASP A 48 13.25 -2.38 6.62
N ARG A 49 14.11 -2.07 5.65
CA ARG A 49 13.72 -1.56 4.34
C ARG A 49 13.25 -2.65 3.39
N VAL A 50 13.34 -3.92 3.79
CA VAL A 50 12.88 -5.08 3.01
C VAL A 50 11.94 -5.89 3.88
N VAL A 51 10.71 -6.06 3.42
CA VAL A 51 9.65 -6.81 4.12
C VAL A 51 9.26 -8.00 3.26
N ASP A 52 9.30 -9.18 3.86
CA ASP A 52 8.84 -10.41 3.22
C ASP A 52 7.33 -10.51 3.21
N VAL A 53 6.74 -10.68 2.03
CA VAL A 53 5.30 -10.89 1.91
C VAL A 53 4.99 -12.37 2.16
N PRO A 54 4.27 -12.71 3.23
CA PRO A 54 3.94 -14.10 3.53
C PRO A 54 2.85 -14.63 2.59
N GLY A 55 2.62 -15.96 2.63
CA GLY A 55 1.44 -16.57 2.01
C GLY A 55 1.52 -16.77 0.50
N TYR A 56 2.71 -16.93 -0.09
CA TYR A 56 2.86 -17.26 -1.51
C TYR A 56 2.27 -16.22 -2.48
N VAL A 57 2.33 -14.93 -2.12
CA VAL A 57 1.85 -13.85 -2.99
C VAL A 57 2.87 -13.56 -4.09
N TYR A 58 2.42 -13.56 -5.33
CA TYR A 58 3.25 -13.31 -6.52
C TYR A 58 3.49 -11.82 -6.74
N GLY A 59 4.66 -11.50 -7.31
CA GLY A 59 5.11 -10.14 -7.60
C GLY A 59 4.10 -9.29 -8.38
N PRO A 60 3.49 -9.79 -9.47
CA PRO A 60 2.48 -9.03 -10.22
C PRO A 60 1.26 -8.61 -9.38
N VAL A 61 0.87 -9.44 -8.39
CA VAL A 61 -0.25 -9.14 -7.50
C VAL A 61 0.15 -8.02 -6.53
N VAL A 62 1.33 -8.12 -5.91
CA VAL A 62 1.86 -7.08 -5.01
C VAL A 62 2.09 -5.77 -5.76
N ALA A 63 2.59 -5.82 -7.01
CA ALA A 63 2.76 -4.65 -7.85
C ALA A 63 1.42 -3.97 -8.17
N LYS A 64 0.35 -4.74 -8.40
CA LYS A 64 -1.00 -4.20 -8.59
C LYS A 64 -1.54 -3.56 -7.30
N VAL A 65 -1.28 -4.14 -6.13
CA VAL A 65 -1.63 -3.53 -4.83
C VAL A 65 -0.89 -2.21 -4.63
N ALA A 66 0.42 -2.18 -4.88
CA ALA A 66 1.22 -0.95 -4.80
C ALA A 66 0.71 0.15 -5.75
N ALA A 67 0.44 -0.20 -7.01
CA ALA A 67 -0.13 0.73 -7.99
C ALA A 67 -1.52 1.25 -7.56
N TYR A 68 -2.35 0.39 -6.96
CA TYR A 68 -3.62 0.81 -6.39
C TYR A 68 -3.42 1.79 -5.23
N TRP A 69 -2.48 1.55 -4.30
CA TRP A 69 -2.20 2.47 -3.21
C TRP A 69 -1.78 3.85 -3.69
N GLU A 70 -0.88 3.92 -4.67
CA GLU A 70 -0.38 5.17 -5.24
C GLU A 70 -1.49 5.91 -5.98
N GLY A 71 -2.21 5.22 -6.88
CA GLY A 71 -3.32 5.80 -7.62
C GLY A 71 -4.44 6.29 -6.69
N ARG A 72 -4.71 5.54 -5.61
CA ARG A 72 -5.68 5.92 -4.60
C ARG A 72 -5.25 7.15 -3.82
N ALA A 73 -3.99 7.22 -3.38
CA ALA A 73 -3.47 8.38 -2.67
C ALA A 73 -3.55 9.63 -3.55
N ALA A 74 -3.22 9.52 -4.84
CA ALA A 74 -3.35 10.61 -5.81
C ALA A 74 -4.82 11.03 -6.01
N ALA A 75 -5.76 10.08 -6.13
CA ALA A 75 -7.18 10.38 -6.29
C ALA A 75 -7.75 11.17 -5.10
N THR A 76 -7.30 10.88 -3.88
CA THR A 76 -7.78 11.57 -2.67
C THR A 76 -7.20 12.97 -2.46
N GLN A 77 -6.16 13.37 -3.21
CA GLN A 77 -5.60 14.72 -3.13
C GLN A 77 -6.41 15.78 -3.90
N GLY A 78 -7.30 15.37 -4.81
CA GLY A 78 -8.06 16.28 -5.67
C GLY A 78 -9.42 16.72 -5.12
N ALA A 79 -10.23 15.77 -4.63
CA ALA A 79 -11.57 16.01 -4.06
C ALA A 79 -12.06 14.80 -3.26
N ASP A 80 -12.84 15.03 -2.19
CA ASP A 80 -13.30 13.98 -1.24
C ASP A 80 -14.05 12.81 -1.91
N MET A 81 -14.78 13.07 -3.01
CA MET A 81 -15.54 12.04 -3.74
C MET A 81 -14.74 11.34 -4.86
N ALA A 82 -13.60 11.88 -5.28
CA ALA A 82 -12.79 11.31 -6.35
C ALA A 82 -12.22 9.94 -5.96
N GLY A 83 -12.05 9.72 -4.66
CA GLY A 83 -11.75 8.41 -4.12
C GLY A 83 -12.79 7.37 -4.53
N ALA A 84 -14.04 7.47 -4.07
CA ALA A 84 -15.03 6.42 -4.31
C ALA A 84 -15.17 6.04 -5.80
N ALA A 85 -15.06 7.02 -6.70
CA ALA A 85 -15.05 6.78 -8.15
C ALA A 85 -13.82 5.99 -8.63
N PHE A 86 -12.62 6.28 -8.09
CA PHE A 86 -11.41 5.52 -8.38
C PHE A 86 -11.55 4.04 -7.93
N ASP A 87 -12.06 3.80 -6.72
CA ASP A 87 -12.25 2.44 -6.21
C ASP A 87 -13.24 1.65 -7.06
N ALA A 88 -14.35 2.29 -7.47
CA ALA A 88 -15.34 1.68 -8.35
C ALA A 88 -14.74 1.33 -9.71
N ALA A 89 -13.94 2.23 -10.31
CA ALA A 89 -13.27 1.97 -11.59
C ALA A 89 -12.23 0.85 -11.48
N PHE A 90 -11.44 0.84 -10.40
CA PHE A 90 -10.50 -0.24 -10.10
C PHE A 90 -11.23 -1.59 -10.03
N MET A 91 -12.31 -1.67 -9.25
CA MET A 91 -13.10 -2.88 -9.06
C MET A 91 -13.78 -3.36 -10.35
N ALA A 92 -14.28 -2.45 -11.17
CA ALA A 92 -14.91 -2.76 -12.46
C ALA A 92 -13.93 -3.38 -13.46
N GLY A 93 -12.63 -3.05 -13.37
CA GLY A 93 -11.58 -3.57 -14.24
C GLY A 93 -11.04 -4.95 -13.85
N LEU A 94 -11.46 -5.51 -12.70
CA LEU A 94 -10.92 -6.78 -12.19
C LEU A 94 -11.68 -7.99 -12.72
N GLN A 95 -10.91 -8.91 -13.31
CA GLN A 95 -11.35 -10.30 -13.55
C GLN A 95 -11.47 -11.06 -12.23
N HIS A 96 -12.23 -12.17 -12.23
CA HIS A 96 -12.46 -12.98 -11.02
C HIS A 96 -11.16 -13.49 -10.40
N ASP A 97 -10.26 -14.07 -11.20
CA ASP A 97 -8.99 -14.62 -10.69
C ASP A 97 -8.13 -13.52 -10.05
N ALA A 98 -8.04 -12.36 -10.72
CA ALA A 98 -7.33 -11.20 -10.19
C ALA A 98 -7.94 -10.67 -8.88
N LEU A 99 -9.27 -10.76 -8.72
CA LEU A 99 -9.95 -10.41 -7.49
C LEU A 99 -9.57 -11.35 -6.34
N VAL A 100 -9.59 -12.67 -6.59
CA VAL A 100 -9.19 -13.68 -5.59
C VAL A 100 -7.75 -13.47 -5.15
N ASP A 101 -6.84 -13.26 -6.10
CA ASP A 101 -5.43 -12.98 -5.82
C ASP A 101 -5.24 -11.71 -4.98
N LEU A 102 -5.99 -10.65 -5.29
CA LEU A 102 -5.92 -9.39 -4.55
C LEU A 102 -6.52 -9.48 -3.14
N ILE A 103 -7.60 -10.23 -2.94
CA ILE A 103 -8.16 -10.50 -1.61
C ILE A 103 -7.11 -11.21 -0.74
N HIS A 104 -6.47 -12.24 -1.31
CA HIS A 104 -5.42 -12.97 -0.61
C HIS A 104 -4.22 -12.07 -0.29
N ALA A 105 -3.74 -11.29 -1.27
CA ALA A 105 -2.64 -10.35 -1.04
C ALA A 105 -2.97 -9.28 0.01
N ALA A 106 -4.17 -8.70 -0.03
CA ALA A 106 -4.62 -7.70 0.95
C ALA A 106 -4.63 -8.28 2.37
N HIS A 107 -5.07 -9.54 2.53
CA HIS A 107 -4.99 -10.24 3.81
C HIS A 107 -3.55 -10.41 4.29
N GLN A 108 -2.63 -10.88 3.44
CA GLN A 108 -1.23 -11.09 3.82
C GLN A 108 -0.49 -9.79 4.15
N LEU A 109 -0.84 -8.70 3.47
CA LEU A 109 -0.28 -7.37 3.74
C LEU A 109 -0.93 -6.70 4.96
N GLY A 110 -2.03 -7.24 5.50
CA GLY A 110 -2.80 -6.60 6.56
C GLY A 110 -3.40 -5.25 6.12
N ASP A 111 -3.82 -5.14 4.86
CA ASP A 111 -4.48 -3.94 4.33
C ASP A 111 -6.00 -4.06 4.50
N ALA A 112 -6.48 -3.57 5.64
CA ALA A 112 -7.90 -3.59 5.97
C ALA A 112 -8.75 -2.78 4.98
N ALA A 113 -8.24 -1.63 4.51
CA ALA A 113 -9.01 -0.75 3.63
C ALA A 113 -9.23 -1.38 2.24
N LEU A 114 -8.20 -2.04 1.69
CA LEU A 114 -8.32 -2.78 0.43
C LEU A 114 -9.15 -4.04 0.61
N PHE A 115 -9.01 -4.75 1.74
CA PHE A 115 -9.82 -5.92 2.03
C PHE A 115 -11.31 -5.59 2.13
N ASP A 116 -11.65 -4.49 2.81
CA ASP A 116 -13.03 -4.01 2.95
C ASP A 116 -13.63 -3.61 1.59
N LEU A 117 -12.83 -3.05 0.68
CA LEU A 117 -13.30 -2.74 -0.68
C LEU A 117 -13.85 -3.97 -1.41
N PHE A 118 -13.23 -5.14 -1.23
CA PHE A 118 -13.68 -6.38 -1.86
C PHE A 118 -14.95 -6.95 -1.23
N ARG A 119 -15.18 -6.67 0.06
CA ARG A 119 -16.37 -7.15 0.79
C ARG A 119 -17.67 -6.52 0.28
N PHE A 120 -17.61 -5.29 -0.21
CA PHE A 120 -18.78 -4.52 -0.64
C PHE A 120 -19.02 -4.53 -2.15
N ARG A 121 -18.51 -5.53 -2.88
CA ARG A 121 -18.88 -5.78 -4.29
C ARG A 121 -20.35 -6.25 -4.34
N ALA A 122 -21.28 -5.29 -4.28
CA ALA A 122 -22.71 -5.46 -4.49
C ALA A 122 -23.06 -5.36 -5.99
#